data_AF-A0A9E2QB05-F1
#
_entry.id   AF-A0A9E2QB05-F1
#
_cell.length_a   1.000
_cell.length_b   1.000
_cell.length_c   1.000
_cell.angle_alpha   90.00
_cell.angle_beta   90.00
_cell.angle_gamma   90.00
#
_symmetry.space_group_name_H-M   'P 1'
#
loop_
_entity.id
_entity.type
_entity.pdbx_description
1 polymer ?
#
loop_
_entity_poly.entity_id
_entity_poly.type
_entity_poly.pdbx_seq_one_letter_code
_entity_poly.pdbx_strand_id
1 'polypeptide(L)'
;MTVRERIERTEREVLSPRAALAADTRGRERTEEPCSIRTDYQRDRDRIIHCKAFRRLKHKTQVFLAPEGDHYRTRLTHTMEVAQISRTIARALALNEDLTEAIALGHDLGHTPFGHIGENALSQYMPGGFRHNIQGLRVVEHLENGGMGLNLTWEVRDGIVNHTGEGMPATLEGRVVRTADRIAYINHDIDDALRAGILCFEDLPAEPIEVMGRYPSQRIDYLAHDMVESSSDLQAIRLSERTRGLMDQLRDFLSKNVYIGSVAKTEENKAVRVLRSLAEHYQENPGYLPDEFQPGDSGELPMRVCDYVAGMTDRYALTKYREFFLPHSWMVE
;
A
#
# COMPACT_ATOMS: atom_id res chain seq x y z
N MET A 1 -15.04 -0.78 34.86
CA MET A 1 -15.13 -0.93 33.40
C MET A 1 -14.41 0.24 32.76
N THR A 2 -13.37 -0.03 31.98
CA THR A 2 -12.55 0.99 31.31
C THR A 2 -13.27 1.57 30.07
N VAL A 3 -12.72 2.62 29.45
CA VAL A 3 -13.29 3.18 28.20
C VAL A 3 -13.14 2.18 27.07
N ARG A 4 -11.98 1.49 26.98
CA ARG A 4 -11.75 0.39 26.03
C ARG A 4 -12.83 -0.68 26.14
N GLU A 5 -13.07 -1.21 27.35
CA GLU A 5 -14.07 -2.28 27.58
C GLU A 5 -15.49 -1.85 27.18
N ARG A 6 -15.82 -0.56 27.33
CA ARG A 6 -17.10 -0.03 26.87
C ARG A 6 -17.20 -0.05 25.34
N ILE A 7 -16.14 0.34 24.62
CA ILE A 7 -16.10 0.31 23.16
C ILE A 7 -16.23 -1.13 22.66
N GLU A 8 -15.43 -2.05 23.21
CA GLU A 8 -15.47 -3.48 22.90
C GLU A 8 -16.86 -4.11 23.13
N ARG A 9 -17.55 -3.69 24.20
CA ARG A 9 -18.94 -4.12 24.42
C ARG A 9 -19.89 -3.56 23.36
N THR A 10 -19.75 -2.29 22.99
CA THR A 10 -20.55 -1.69 21.92
C THR A 10 -20.29 -2.39 20.59
N GLU A 11 -19.04 -2.74 20.25
CA GLU A 11 -18.72 -3.52 19.05
C GLU A 11 -19.54 -4.82 18.98
N ARG A 12 -19.63 -5.57 20.09
CA ARG A 12 -20.43 -6.81 20.18
C ARG A 12 -21.93 -6.61 19.98
N GLU A 13 -22.45 -5.44 20.31
CA GLU A 13 -23.87 -5.13 20.22
C GLU A 13 -24.27 -4.60 18.83
N VAL A 14 -23.39 -3.83 18.18
CA VAL A 14 -23.74 -3.08 16.96
C VAL A 14 -23.14 -3.64 15.68
N LEU A 15 -22.02 -4.36 15.76
CA LEU A 15 -21.39 -4.93 14.58
C LEU A 15 -22.08 -6.24 14.19
N SER A 16 -21.95 -6.57 12.91
CA SER A 16 -22.38 -7.86 12.39
C SER A 16 -21.72 -9.02 13.15
N PRO A 17 -22.41 -10.16 13.35
CA PRO A 17 -21.80 -11.37 13.92
C PRO A 17 -20.58 -11.90 13.15
N ARG A 18 -20.38 -11.44 11.90
CA ARG A 18 -19.22 -11.80 11.07
C ARG A 18 -18.09 -10.76 11.07
N ALA A 19 -18.30 -9.62 11.72
CA ALA A 19 -17.26 -8.61 11.88
C ALA A 19 -16.17 -9.12 12.85
N ALA A 20 -14.94 -8.69 12.64
CA ALA A 20 -13.87 -8.93 13.60
C ALA A 20 -14.06 -8.03 14.83
N LEU A 21 -14.09 -8.62 16.01
CA LEU A 21 -14.24 -7.88 17.27
C LEU A 21 -12.86 -7.65 17.89
N ALA A 22 -12.56 -6.44 18.32
CA ALA A 22 -11.28 -6.15 18.95
C ALA A 22 -11.09 -6.94 20.25
N ALA A 23 -12.20 -7.24 20.95
CA ALA A 23 -12.22 -8.06 22.15
C ALA A 23 -11.81 -9.53 21.91
N ASP A 24 -11.95 -10.01 20.67
CA ASP A 24 -11.71 -11.41 20.29
C ASP A 24 -10.49 -11.54 19.36
N THR A 25 -9.63 -10.52 19.32
CA THR A 25 -8.36 -10.54 18.57
C THR A 25 -7.49 -11.73 18.97
N ARG A 26 -6.77 -12.29 17.99
CA ARG A 26 -5.69 -13.27 18.25
C ARG A 26 -4.48 -12.63 18.92
N GLY A 27 -4.49 -11.30 19.08
CA GLY A 27 -3.51 -10.54 19.83
C GLY A 27 -2.25 -10.23 19.05
N ARG A 28 -1.23 -9.86 19.81
CA ARG A 28 0.08 -9.41 19.34
C ARG A 28 1.11 -10.50 19.60
N GLU A 29 2.19 -10.51 18.82
CA GLU A 29 3.27 -11.47 19.03
C GLU A 29 3.99 -11.23 20.36
N ARG A 30 4.23 -9.96 20.70
CA ARG A 30 4.73 -9.59 22.03
C ARG A 30 3.57 -9.08 22.87
N THR A 31 3.33 -9.72 24.01
CA THR A 31 2.27 -9.30 24.94
C THR A 31 2.56 -7.90 25.48
N GLU A 32 1.51 -7.09 25.55
CA GLU A 32 1.56 -5.74 26.12
C GLU A 32 0.31 -5.52 26.97
N GLU A 33 0.42 -4.65 27.98
CA GLU A 33 -0.73 -4.24 28.76
C GLU A 33 -1.81 -3.61 27.87
N PRO A 34 -3.09 -4.00 28.03
CA PRO A 34 -4.20 -3.37 27.32
C PRO A 34 -4.31 -1.87 27.67
N CYS A 35 -4.64 -1.05 26.67
CA CYS A 35 -4.91 0.36 26.91
C CYS A 35 -6.23 0.55 27.68
N SER A 36 -6.33 1.54 28.56
CA SER A 36 -7.58 1.86 29.26
C SER A 36 -8.60 2.60 28.38
N ILE A 37 -8.16 3.16 27.25
CA ILE A 37 -8.98 4.04 26.39
C ILE A 37 -9.22 3.44 25.01
N ARG A 38 -8.18 2.94 24.35
CA ARG A 38 -8.21 2.50 22.95
C ARG A 38 -8.33 0.99 22.83
N THR A 39 -9.08 0.51 21.84
CA THR A 39 -9.06 -0.90 21.42
C THR A 39 -7.73 -1.25 20.77
N ASP A 40 -7.45 -2.54 20.58
CA ASP A 40 -6.18 -2.96 19.96
C ASP A 40 -6.07 -2.53 18.50
N TYR A 41 -7.18 -2.49 17.74
CA TYR A 41 -7.18 -1.99 16.36
C TYR A 41 -6.96 -0.48 16.29
N GLN A 42 -7.50 0.30 17.23
CA GLN A 42 -7.20 1.73 17.36
C GLN A 42 -5.72 1.98 17.66
N ARG A 43 -5.12 1.17 18.54
CA ARG A 43 -3.68 1.25 18.82
C ARG A 43 -2.84 0.94 17.58
N ASP A 44 -3.27 -0.03 16.77
CA ASP A 44 -2.56 -0.41 15.54
C ASP A 44 -2.60 0.70 14.51
N ARG A 45 -3.78 1.29 14.28
CA ARG A 45 -3.94 2.47 13.43
C ARG A 45 -2.97 3.58 13.85
N ASP A 46 -2.96 3.91 15.14
CA ASP A 46 -2.12 5.00 15.66
C ASP A 46 -0.62 4.69 15.48
N ARG A 47 -0.19 3.43 15.69
CA ARG A 47 1.20 2.99 15.45
C ARG A 47 1.60 3.14 13.98
N ILE A 48 0.72 2.75 13.06
CA ILE A 48 0.95 2.87 11.62
C ILE A 48 1.12 4.34 11.23
N ILE A 49 0.19 5.22 11.64
CA ILE A 49 0.25 6.65 11.30
C ILE A 49 1.56 7.31 11.78
N HIS A 50 2.09 6.88 12.92
CA HIS A 50 3.29 7.47 13.52
C HIS A 50 4.62 6.81 13.10
N CYS A 51 4.61 5.75 12.29
CA CYS A 51 5.83 5.05 11.88
C CYS A 51 6.62 5.84 10.82
N LYS A 52 7.91 5.53 10.63
CA LYS A 52 8.73 6.22 9.62
C LYS A 52 8.26 5.87 8.21
N ALA A 53 7.94 4.61 7.93
CA ALA A 53 7.47 4.15 6.63
C ALA A 53 6.20 4.88 6.15
N PHE A 54 5.21 5.09 7.03
CA PHE A 54 3.98 5.81 6.68
C PHE A 54 4.26 7.27 6.28
N ARG A 55 5.12 7.97 7.04
CA ARG A 55 5.55 9.34 6.68
C ARG A 55 6.24 9.40 5.31
N ARG A 56 6.99 8.35 4.95
CA ARG A 56 7.70 8.27 3.66
C ARG A 56 6.77 8.09 2.47
N LEU A 57 5.53 7.61 2.66
CA LEU A 57 4.53 7.50 1.59
C LEU A 57 4.23 8.85 0.92
N LYS A 58 4.38 9.97 1.65
CA LYS A 58 4.27 11.34 1.10
C LYS A 58 5.29 11.62 -0.01
N HIS A 59 6.42 10.91 -0.01
CA HIS A 59 7.56 11.16 -0.88
C HIS A 59 7.85 9.96 -1.79
N LYS A 60 6.84 9.11 -2.03
CA LYS A 60 6.86 8.00 -2.99
C LYS A 60 5.76 8.20 -4.02
N THR A 61 6.09 8.02 -5.29
CA THR A 61 5.13 8.03 -6.39
C THR A 61 4.24 6.79 -6.36
N GLN A 62 3.01 6.95 -6.87
CA GLN A 62 2.08 5.85 -7.03
C GLN A 62 2.35 5.08 -8.34
N VAL A 63 2.15 5.73 -9.50
CA VAL A 63 2.21 5.07 -10.83
C VAL A 63 3.23 5.71 -11.77
N PHE A 64 3.15 7.02 -12.03
CA PHE A 64 4.12 7.69 -12.90
C PHE A 64 5.31 8.21 -12.09
N LEU A 65 6.52 8.12 -12.67
CA LEU A 65 7.67 8.87 -12.15
C LEU A 65 7.26 10.35 -12.15
N ALA A 66 7.18 10.94 -10.96
CA ALA A 66 6.52 12.22 -10.70
C ALA A 66 6.85 13.22 -11.81
N PRO A 67 5.90 13.60 -12.67
CA PRO A 67 6.10 14.75 -13.51
C PRO A 67 6.25 15.97 -12.58
N GLU A 68 7.02 16.96 -13.00
CA GLU A 68 7.15 18.19 -12.21
C GLU A 68 5.77 18.87 -12.08
N GLY A 69 5.28 19.03 -10.85
CA GLY A 69 4.01 19.69 -10.54
C GLY A 69 3.47 19.36 -9.14
N ASP A 70 2.73 20.30 -8.54
CA ASP A 70 2.31 20.24 -7.12
C ASP A 70 1.10 19.32 -6.85
N HIS A 71 0.45 18.80 -7.89
CA HIS A 71 -0.86 18.12 -7.79
C HIS A 71 -0.82 16.62 -8.12
N TYR A 72 0.36 16.00 -8.24
CA TYR A 72 0.45 14.57 -8.49
C TYR A 72 0.18 13.73 -7.24
N ARG A 73 -0.51 12.60 -7.45
CA ARG A 73 -0.83 11.67 -6.37
C ARG A 73 0.44 11.01 -5.84
N THR A 74 0.50 10.91 -4.52
CA THR A 74 1.53 10.16 -3.79
C THR A 74 0.93 8.87 -3.26
N ARG A 75 1.76 7.95 -2.78
CA ARG A 75 1.25 6.77 -2.07
C ARG A 75 0.42 7.14 -0.85
N LEU A 76 0.77 8.24 -0.18
CA LEU A 76 0.00 8.72 0.96
C LEU A 76 -1.43 9.13 0.55
N THR A 77 -1.59 9.90 -0.53
CA THR A 77 -2.94 10.29 -0.98
C THR A 77 -3.77 9.09 -1.40
N HIS A 78 -3.16 8.13 -2.11
CA HIS A 78 -3.81 6.88 -2.47
C HIS A 78 -4.24 6.08 -1.23
N THR A 79 -3.33 5.92 -0.25
CA THR A 79 -3.61 5.25 1.02
C THR A 79 -4.78 5.89 1.77
N MET A 80 -4.87 7.22 1.77
CA MET A 80 -5.99 7.94 2.40
C MET A 80 -7.32 7.70 1.66
N GLU A 81 -7.30 7.61 0.34
CA GLU A 81 -8.50 7.29 -0.46
C GLU A 81 -8.96 5.85 -0.24
N VAL A 82 -8.03 4.88 -0.22
CA VAL A 82 -8.35 3.47 0.12
C VAL A 82 -8.94 3.38 1.53
N ALA A 83 -8.38 4.10 2.51
CA ALA A 83 -8.92 4.15 3.86
C ALA A 83 -10.33 4.74 3.89
N GLN A 84 -10.60 5.82 3.15
CA GLN A 84 -11.93 6.45 3.12
C GLN A 84 -12.98 5.54 2.47
N ILE A 85 -12.67 4.94 1.32
CA ILE A 85 -13.57 4.04 0.59
C ILE A 85 -13.87 2.80 1.44
N SER A 86 -12.82 2.14 1.95
CA SER A 86 -12.96 0.91 2.74
C SER A 86 -13.75 1.14 4.03
N ARG A 87 -13.51 2.24 4.76
CA ARG A 87 -14.29 2.59 5.97
C ARG A 87 -15.77 2.83 5.67
N THR A 88 -16.07 3.46 4.54
CA THR A 88 -17.46 3.71 4.11
C THR A 88 -18.21 2.39 3.89
N ILE A 89 -17.57 1.47 3.16
CA ILE A 89 -18.13 0.14 2.88
C ILE A 89 -18.23 -0.69 4.17
N ALA A 90 -17.18 -0.71 5.00
CA ALA A 90 -17.19 -1.43 6.27
C ALA A 90 -18.30 -0.95 7.20
N ARG A 91 -18.50 0.37 7.31
CA ARG A 91 -19.59 0.95 8.11
C ARG A 91 -20.96 0.53 7.57
N ALA A 92 -21.18 0.58 6.26
CA ALA A 92 -22.43 0.19 5.64
C ALA A 92 -22.76 -1.31 5.84
N LEU A 93 -21.73 -2.15 5.94
CA LEU A 93 -21.82 -3.58 6.19
C LEU A 93 -21.78 -3.97 7.68
N ALA A 94 -21.76 -2.98 8.59
CA ALA A 94 -21.58 -3.18 10.03
C ALA A 94 -20.35 -4.02 10.40
N LEU A 95 -19.24 -3.82 9.67
CA LEU A 95 -17.92 -4.40 9.95
C LEU A 95 -17.07 -3.49 10.83
N ASN A 96 -15.94 -4.00 11.34
CA ASN A 96 -15.07 -3.22 12.22
C ASN A 96 -14.30 -2.14 11.43
N GLU A 97 -14.69 -0.89 11.64
CA GLU A 97 -14.10 0.26 10.95
C GLU A 97 -12.65 0.52 11.36
N ASP A 98 -12.30 0.38 12.64
CA ASP A 98 -10.94 0.62 13.13
C ASP A 98 -9.95 -0.43 12.58
N LEU A 99 -10.37 -1.70 12.48
CA LEU A 99 -9.57 -2.74 11.81
C LEU A 99 -9.39 -2.44 10.33
N THR A 100 -10.49 -2.10 9.65
CA THR A 100 -10.47 -1.77 8.21
C THR A 100 -9.53 -0.60 7.93
N GLU A 101 -9.61 0.46 8.74
CA GLU A 101 -8.74 1.62 8.64
C GLU A 101 -7.28 1.28 8.91
N ALA A 102 -6.98 0.51 9.97
CA ALA A 102 -5.61 0.11 10.28
C ALA A 102 -4.97 -0.69 9.13
N ILE A 103 -5.71 -1.64 8.54
CA ILE A 103 -5.23 -2.41 7.38
C ILE A 103 -5.02 -1.48 6.18
N ALA A 104 -6.00 -0.61 5.87
CA ALA A 104 -5.91 0.31 4.74
C ALA A 104 -4.73 1.28 4.88
N LEU A 105 -4.43 1.79 6.07
CA LEU A 105 -3.27 2.66 6.28
C LEU A 105 -1.93 1.90 6.21
N GLY A 106 -1.95 0.59 6.50
CA GLY A 106 -0.76 -0.26 6.54
C GLY A 106 -0.40 -0.96 5.24
N HIS A 107 -1.34 -1.12 4.30
CA HIS A 107 -1.16 -2.01 3.13
C HIS A 107 0.04 -1.61 2.25
N ASP A 108 0.28 -0.30 2.15
CA ASP A 108 1.23 0.29 1.20
C ASP A 108 2.62 0.57 1.79
N LEU A 109 2.86 0.22 3.07
CA LEU A 109 4.10 0.55 3.79
C LEU A 109 5.36 -0.06 3.17
N GLY A 110 5.22 -1.16 2.43
CA GLY A 110 6.32 -1.93 1.85
C GLY A 110 6.73 -1.53 0.43
N HIS A 111 6.06 -0.58 -0.21
CA HIS A 111 6.42 -0.20 -1.57
C HIS A 111 7.81 0.43 -1.65
N THR A 112 8.54 0.10 -2.71
CA THR A 112 9.84 0.68 -3.03
C THR A 112 9.71 2.14 -3.50
N PRO A 113 10.83 2.90 -3.58
CA PRO A 113 10.87 4.07 -4.44
C PRO A 113 10.40 3.71 -5.86
N PHE A 114 9.74 4.65 -6.52
CA PHE A 114 9.22 4.48 -7.88
C PHE A 114 8.17 3.35 -8.05
N GLY A 115 7.49 2.95 -6.98
CA GLY A 115 6.37 2.00 -7.04
C GLY A 115 6.77 0.63 -7.61
N HIS A 116 5.94 0.05 -8.49
CA HIS A 116 6.15 -1.29 -9.05
C HIS A 116 7.47 -1.44 -9.84
N ILE A 117 8.01 -0.34 -10.36
CA ILE A 117 9.31 -0.33 -11.04
C ILE A 117 10.41 -0.77 -10.08
N GLY A 118 10.35 -0.29 -8.82
CA GLY A 118 11.33 -0.65 -7.81
C GLY A 118 11.19 -2.09 -7.33
N GLU A 119 9.97 -2.64 -7.28
CA GLU A 119 9.76 -4.05 -6.97
C GLU A 119 10.41 -4.94 -8.04
N ASN A 120 10.25 -4.60 -9.32
CA ASN A 120 10.91 -5.28 -10.43
C ASN A 120 12.44 -5.14 -10.36
N ALA A 121 12.94 -3.97 -9.97
CA ALA A 121 14.37 -3.71 -9.84
C ALA A 121 15.01 -4.56 -8.73
N LEU A 122 14.34 -4.68 -7.58
CA LEU A 122 14.84 -5.41 -6.42
C LEU A 122 14.59 -6.92 -6.46
N SER A 123 13.65 -7.39 -7.28
CA SER A 123 13.25 -8.81 -7.32
C SER A 123 14.39 -9.78 -7.61
N GLN A 124 15.40 -9.36 -8.38
CA GLN A 124 16.55 -10.21 -8.70
C GLN A 124 17.48 -10.49 -7.51
N TYR A 125 17.40 -9.69 -6.44
CA TYR A 125 18.26 -9.85 -5.25
C TYR A 125 17.58 -10.68 -4.14
N MET A 126 16.31 -11.05 -4.31
CA MET A 126 15.53 -11.78 -3.32
C MET A 126 15.10 -13.16 -3.85
N PRO A 127 15.34 -14.26 -3.11
CA PRO A 127 14.79 -15.55 -3.45
C PRO A 127 13.25 -15.49 -3.53
N GLY A 128 12.69 -15.83 -4.70
CA GLY A 128 11.23 -15.77 -4.91
C GLY A 128 10.67 -14.38 -5.24
N GLY A 129 11.54 -13.42 -5.57
CA GLY A 129 11.18 -12.07 -5.98
C GLY A 129 10.87 -11.12 -4.82
N PHE A 130 10.83 -9.82 -5.12
CA PHE A 130 10.48 -8.77 -4.17
C PHE A 130 9.01 -8.42 -4.37
N ARG A 131 8.24 -8.36 -3.28
CA ARG A 131 6.81 -8.02 -3.31
C ARG A 131 6.50 -7.03 -2.19
N HIS A 132 5.86 -5.91 -2.51
CA HIS A 132 5.58 -4.85 -1.53
C HIS A 132 4.75 -5.32 -0.33
N ASN A 133 3.80 -6.24 -0.52
CA ASN A 133 2.95 -6.74 0.58
C ASN A 133 3.76 -7.57 1.58
N ILE A 134 4.72 -8.37 1.11
CA ILE A 134 5.66 -9.10 1.97
C ILE A 134 6.60 -8.12 2.66
N GLN A 135 7.09 -7.10 1.94
CA GLN A 135 7.90 -6.05 2.54
C GLN A 135 7.12 -5.25 3.59
N GLY A 136 5.84 -4.97 3.37
CA GLY A 136 4.98 -4.26 4.30
C GLY A 136 4.84 -5.02 5.60
N LEU A 137 4.70 -6.35 5.53
CA LEU A 137 4.75 -7.22 6.71
C LEU A 137 6.10 -7.11 7.44
N ARG A 138 7.23 -7.19 6.71
CA ARG A 138 8.56 -7.00 7.30
C ARG A 138 8.72 -5.64 7.97
N VAL A 139 8.20 -4.57 7.37
CA VAL A 139 8.24 -3.22 7.96
C VAL A 139 7.58 -3.21 9.33
N VAL A 140 6.40 -3.80 9.45
CA VAL A 140 5.63 -3.79 10.70
C VAL A 140 6.08 -4.84 11.71
N GLU A 141 6.81 -5.87 11.32
CA GLU A 141 7.31 -6.92 12.22
C GLU A 141 8.77 -6.70 12.65
N HIS A 142 9.61 -6.15 11.77
CA HIS A 142 11.07 -6.22 11.93
C HIS A 142 11.83 -4.93 11.65
N LEU A 143 11.29 -3.94 10.92
CA LEU A 143 12.12 -2.78 10.50
C LEU A 143 11.86 -1.52 11.32
N GLU A 144 10.59 -1.23 11.64
CA GLU A 144 10.26 -0.05 12.43
C GLU A 144 10.79 -0.15 13.87
N ASN A 145 10.86 0.98 14.57
CA ASN A 145 11.30 1.06 15.96
C ASN A 145 12.68 0.41 16.24
N GLY A 146 13.63 0.57 15.31
CA GLY A 146 15.01 0.11 15.48
C GLY A 146 15.15 -1.41 15.48
N GLY A 147 14.43 -2.10 14.58
CA GLY A 147 14.49 -3.56 14.47
C GLY A 147 13.37 -4.31 15.19
N MET A 148 12.54 -3.61 15.96
CA MET A 148 11.51 -4.23 16.79
C MET A 148 10.17 -4.39 16.07
N GLY A 149 9.92 -3.64 14.99
CA GLY A 149 8.60 -3.53 14.37
C GLY A 149 7.59 -2.75 15.23
N LEU A 150 6.34 -2.75 14.78
CA LEU A 150 5.21 -2.06 15.39
C LEU A 150 4.40 -2.96 16.35
N ASN A 151 4.66 -4.28 16.38
CA ASN A 151 3.94 -5.25 17.20
C ASN A 151 2.41 -5.17 17.02
N LEU A 152 1.96 -5.12 15.77
CA LEU A 152 0.53 -5.01 15.44
C LEU A 152 -0.22 -6.32 15.77
N THR A 153 -1.53 -6.22 15.89
CA THR A 153 -2.40 -7.40 16.00
C THR A 153 -2.25 -8.31 14.79
N TRP A 154 -2.55 -9.59 14.97
CA TRP A 154 -2.51 -10.57 13.89
C TRP A 154 -3.44 -10.18 12.72
N GLU A 155 -4.63 -9.66 13.00
CA GLU A 155 -5.62 -9.31 11.96
C GLU A 155 -5.12 -8.19 11.05
N VAL A 156 -4.44 -7.19 11.61
CA VAL A 156 -3.86 -6.10 10.82
C VAL A 156 -2.71 -6.61 9.95
N ARG A 157 -1.82 -7.45 10.50
CA ARG A 157 -0.71 -8.07 9.75
C ARG A 157 -1.21 -8.95 8.60
N ASP A 158 -2.22 -9.78 8.87
CA ASP A 158 -2.88 -10.60 7.86
C ASP A 158 -3.50 -9.75 6.74
N GLY A 159 -4.21 -8.68 7.10
CA GLY A 159 -4.76 -7.74 6.14
C GLY A 159 -3.68 -7.08 5.27
N ILE A 160 -2.58 -6.62 5.87
CA ILE A 160 -1.45 -6.01 5.15
C ILE A 160 -0.82 -6.99 4.17
N VAL A 161 -0.52 -8.22 4.58
CA VAL A 161 0.17 -9.17 3.69
C VAL A 161 -0.76 -9.71 2.60
N ASN A 162 -2.05 -9.87 2.89
CA ASN A 162 -3.02 -10.50 1.97
C ASN A 162 -3.90 -9.50 1.19
N HIS A 163 -3.68 -8.18 1.29
CA HIS A 163 -4.45 -7.21 0.51
C HIS A 163 -4.29 -7.40 -1.01
N THR A 164 -3.18 -8.00 -1.45
CA THR A 164 -2.90 -8.33 -2.86
C THR A 164 -2.36 -9.77 -3.01
N GLY A 165 -2.04 -10.18 -4.24
CA GLY A 165 -1.49 -11.50 -4.56
C GLY A 165 -2.50 -12.64 -4.44
N GLU A 166 -2.02 -13.88 -4.30
CA GLU A 166 -2.85 -15.10 -4.26
C GLU A 166 -3.54 -15.32 -2.91
N GLY A 167 -2.96 -14.82 -1.82
CA GLY A 167 -3.53 -14.88 -0.49
C GLY A 167 -4.85 -14.12 -0.39
N MET A 168 -5.69 -14.49 0.57
CA MET A 168 -6.95 -13.80 0.84
C MET A 168 -6.97 -13.40 2.31
N PRO A 169 -7.33 -12.15 2.66
CA PRO A 169 -7.45 -11.75 4.05
C PRO A 169 -8.46 -12.63 4.79
N ALA A 170 -8.11 -12.98 6.02
CA ALA A 170 -8.92 -13.82 6.88
C ALA A 170 -10.20 -13.12 7.33
N THR A 171 -10.14 -11.81 7.57
CA THR A 171 -11.27 -10.99 8.00
C THR A 171 -12.05 -10.41 6.81
N LEU A 172 -13.34 -10.10 7.01
CA LEU A 172 -14.12 -9.42 5.96
C LEU A 172 -13.60 -7.99 5.75
N GLU A 173 -13.16 -7.33 6.82
CA GLU A 173 -12.51 -6.02 6.83
C GLU A 173 -11.30 -5.99 5.89
N GLY A 174 -10.40 -6.97 6.00
CA GLY A 174 -9.25 -7.07 5.09
C GLY A 174 -9.67 -7.29 3.63
N ARG A 175 -10.74 -8.07 3.39
CA ARG A 175 -11.28 -8.28 2.04
C ARG A 175 -11.93 -7.01 1.47
N VAL A 176 -12.52 -6.18 2.33
CA VAL A 176 -13.01 -4.85 1.95
C VAL A 176 -11.84 -3.99 1.50
N VAL A 177 -10.76 -3.90 2.28
CA VAL A 177 -9.56 -3.15 1.90
C VAL A 177 -8.99 -3.64 0.57
N ARG A 178 -8.84 -4.95 0.38
CA ARG A 178 -8.37 -5.56 -0.88
C ARG A 178 -9.20 -5.14 -2.10
N THR A 179 -10.51 -5.01 -1.95
CA THR A 179 -11.38 -4.60 -3.07
C THR A 179 -11.35 -3.08 -3.25
N ALA A 180 -11.36 -2.33 -2.16
CA ALA A 180 -11.27 -0.87 -2.15
C ALA A 180 -9.96 -0.36 -2.77
N ASP A 181 -8.85 -1.04 -2.54
CA ASP A 181 -7.56 -0.77 -3.16
C ASP A 181 -7.66 -0.85 -4.69
N ARG A 182 -8.25 -1.92 -5.23
CA ARG A 182 -8.48 -2.07 -6.68
C ARG A 182 -9.40 -0.99 -7.26
N ILE A 183 -10.43 -0.59 -6.49
CA ILE A 183 -11.33 0.51 -6.87
C ILE A 183 -10.55 1.83 -6.96
N ALA A 184 -9.77 2.15 -5.95
CA ALA A 184 -8.96 3.36 -5.92
C ALA A 184 -7.93 3.35 -7.05
N TYR A 185 -7.18 2.26 -7.20
CA TYR A 185 -6.16 2.07 -8.22
C TYR A 185 -6.67 2.36 -9.63
N ILE A 186 -7.74 1.70 -10.08
CA ILE A 186 -8.28 1.90 -11.44
C ILE A 186 -8.68 3.36 -11.67
N ASN A 187 -9.31 3.99 -10.67
CA ASN A 187 -9.75 5.38 -10.80
C ASN A 187 -8.57 6.35 -10.87
N HIS A 188 -7.52 6.11 -10.10
CA HIS A 188 -6.34 6.97 -10.07
C HIS A 188 -5.55 6.85 -11.36
N ASP A 189 -5.39 5.64 -11.87
CA ASP A 189 -4.61 5.39 -13.08
C ASP A 189 -5.29 5.99 -14.32
N ILE A 190 -6.63 6.01 -14.35
CA ILE A 190 -7.38 6.79 -15.35
C ILE A 190 -7.06 8.28 -15.23
N ASP A 191 -7.21 8.84 -14.02
CA ASP A 191 -7.00 10.27 -13.76
C ASP A 191 -5.58 10.72 -14.13
N ASP A 192 -4.58 9.94 -13.74
CA ASP A 192 -3.18 10.22 -13.98
C ASP A 192 -2.82 10.06 -15.47
N ALA A 193 -3.36 9.05 -16.16
CA ALA A 193 -3.14 8.87 -17.59
C ALA A 193 -3.77 9.99 -18.43
N LEU A 194 -4.97 10.47 -18.05
CA LEU A 194 -5.61 11.63 -18.67
C LEU A 194 -4.80 12.91 -18.43
N ARG A 195 -4.37 13.13 -17.17
CA ARG A 195 -3.58 14.32 -16.82
C ARG A 195 -2.21 14.34 -17.51
N ALA A 196 -1.58 13.18 -17.67
CA ALA A 196 -0.30 13.03 -18.38
C ALA A 196 -0.46 13.17 -19.91
N GLY A 197 -1.69 13.27 -20.43
CA GLY A 197 -1.96 13.31 -21.87
C GLY A 197 -1.64 11.99 -22.58
N ILE A 198 -1.53 10.89 -21.84
CA ILE A 198 -1.32 9.54 -22.39
C ILE A 198 -2.62 9.05 -23.03
N LEU A 199 -3.75 9.43 -22.43
CA LEU A 199 -5.10 9.13 -22.91
C LEU A 199 -5.91 10.42 -23.04
N CYS A 200 -6.85 10.42 -23.98
CA CYS A 200 -8.00 11.29 -23.99
C CYS A 200 -9.18 10.58 -23.32
N PHE A 201 -10.16 11.36 -22.82
CA PHE A 201 -11.32 10.78 -22.14
C PHE A 201 -12.13 9.88 -23.08
N GLU A 202 -12.17 10.24 -24.36
CA GLU A 202 -12.85 9.54 -25.43
C GLU A 202 -12.22 8.16 -25.75
N ASP A 203 -10.98 7.92 -25.31
CA ASP A 203 -10.32 6.62 -25.49
C ASP A 203 -10.87 5.56 -24.52
N LEU A 204 -11.48 5.99 -23.40
CA LEU A 204 -11.96 5.08 -22.37
C LEU A 204 -13.13 4.21 -22.89
N PRO A 205 -13.22 2.93 -22.46
CA PRO A 205 -14.32 2.05 -22.82
C PRO A 205 -15.68 2.68 -22.50
N ALA A 206 -16.54 2.80 -23.51
CA ALA A 206 -17.82 3.52 -23.40
C ALA A 206 -18.74 2.91 -22.33
N GLU A 207 -18.91 1.59 -22.33
CA GLU A 207 -19.85 0.91 -21.42
C GLU A 207 -19.51 1.14 -19.92
N PRO A 208 -18.27 0.91 -19.43
CA PRO A 208 -17.89 1.27 -18.07
C PRO A 208 -18.18 2.72 -17.69
N ILE A 209 -17.92 3.67 -18.61
CA ILE A 209 -18.11 5.10 -18.36
C ILE A 209 -19.59 5.49 -18.34
N GLU A 210 -20.41 4.90 -19.21
CA GLU A 210 -21.85 5.10 -19.24
C GLU A 210 -22.53 4.57 -17.97
N VAL A 211 -22.08 3.42 -17.47
CA VAL A 211 -22.69 2.77 -16.29
C VAL A 211 -22.18 3.38 -14.97
N MET A 212 -20.87 3.50 -14.80
CA MET A 212 -20.27 3.91 -13.52
C MET A 212 -20.07 5.43 -13.41
N GLY A 213 -20.09 6.14 -14.54
CA GLY A 213 -19.98 7.59 -14.59
C GLY A 213 -18.63 8.11 -15.09
N ARG A 214 -18.65 9.40 -15.46
CA ARG A 214 -17.52 10.09 -16.10
C ARG A 214 -16.49 10.58 -15.11
N TYR A 215 -16.93 10.99 -13.92
CA TYR A 215 -16.04 11.55 -12.90
C TYR A 215 -15.60 10.46 -11.90
N PRO A 216 -14.37 10.55 -11.34
CA PRO A 216 -13.89 9.59 -10.35
C PRO A 216 -14.85 9.41 -9.17
N SER A 217 -15.47 10.49 -8.69
CA SER A 217 -16.45 10.45 -7.60
C SER A 217 -17.68 9.61 -7.94
N GLN A 218 -18.19 9.70 -9.18
CA GLN A 218 -19.34 8.91 -9.62
C GLN A 218 -19.00 7.42 -9.68
N ARG A 219 -17.81 7.09 -10.22
CA ARG A 219 -17.37 5.70 -10.31
C ARG A 219 -17.14 5.08 -8.94
N ILE A 220 -16.48 5.80 -8.04
CA ILE A 220 -16.24 5.35 -6.66
C ILE A 220 -17.57 5.13 -5.94
N ASP A 221 -18.52 6.06 -6.06
CA ASP A 221 -19.85 5.97 -5.46
C ASP A 221 -20.62 4.74 -5.97
N TYR A 222 -20.67 4.55 -7.29
CA TYR A 222 -21.30 3.39 -7.92
C TYR A 222 -20.67 2.07 -7.41
N LEU A 223 -19.34 1.99 -7.39
CA LEU A 223 -18.61 0.79 -6.98
C LEU A 223 -18.80 0.48 -5.49
N ALA A 224 -18.84 1.52 -4.63
CA ALA A 224 -19.12 1.35 -3.21
C ALA A 224 -20.56 0.85 -2.98
N HIS A 225 -21.54 1.43 -3.67
CA HIS A 225 -22.93 0.99 -3.60
C HIS A 225 -23.12 -0.47 -4.03
N ASP A 226 -22.59 -0.84 -5.20
CA ASP A 226 -22.66 -2.21 -5.72
C ASP A 226 -22.02 -3.22 -4.77
N MET A 227 -20.86 -2.86 -4.20
CA MET A 227 -20.15 -3.72 -3.26
C MET A 227 -20.93 -3.95 -1.97
N VAL A 228 -21.56 -2.90 -1.42
CA VAL A 228 -22.40 -3.01 -0.23
C VAL A 228 -23.62 -3.88 -0.50
N GLU A 229 -24.33 -3.66 -1.61
CA GLU A 229 -25.50 -4.44 -1.98
C GLU A 229 -25.15 -5.92 -2.21
N SER A 230 -24.09 -6.16 -2.99
CA SER A 230 -23.63 -7.51 -3.36
C SER A 230 -23.01 -8.30 -2.21
N SER A 231 -22.60 -7.62 -1.14
CA SER A 231 -21.99 -8.20 0.07
C SER A 231 -22.91 -8.17 1.29
N SER A 232 -24.20 -7.82 1.13
CA SER A 232 -25.17 -7.69 2.23
C SER A 232 -25.41 -8.99 3.02
N ASP A 233 -25.21 -10.16 2.40
CA ASP A 233 -25.28 -11.47 3.07
C ASP A 233 -24.04 -11.79 3.91
N LEU A 234 -22.97 -10.99 3.77
CA LEU A 234 -21.65 -11.15 4.38
C LEU A 234 -21.00 -12.51 4.14
N GLN A 235 -21.49 -13.32 3.20
CA GLN A 235 -20.89 -14.61 2.82
C GLN A 235 -19.56 -14.41 2.13
N ALA A 236 -19.50 -13.39 1.28
CA ALA A 236 -18.28 -12.91 0.66
C ALA A 236 -18.36 -11.40 0.50
N ILE A 237 -17.19 -10.76 0.55
CA ILE A 237 -17.03 -9.39 0.07
C ILE A 237 -16.80 -9.46 -1.44
N ARG A 238 -17.71 -8.87 -2.22
CA ARG A 238 -17.72 -8.98 -3.67
C ARG A 238 -18.46 -7.81 -4.32
N LEU A 239 -18.08 -7.55 -5.56
CA LEU A 239 -18.89 -6.80 -6.52
C LEU A 239 -19.80 -7.77 -7.29
N SER A 240 -20.90 -7.26 -7.82
CA SER A 240 -21.77 -7.99 -8.73
C SER A 240 -20.98 -8.46 -9.97
N GLU A 241 -21.45 -9.52 -10.63
CA GLU A 241 -20.78 -10.04 -11.83
C GLU A 241 -20.68 -8.99 -12.93
N ARG A 242 -21.74 -8.20 -13.11
CA ARG A 242 -21.77 -7.07 -14.05
C ARG A 242 -20.69 -6.05 -13.71
N THR A 243 -20.67 -5.55 -12.48
CA THR A 243 -19.74 -4.50 -12.06
C THR A 243 -18.28 -4.98 -12.09
N ARG A 244 -18.04 -6.24 -11.74
CA ARG A 244 -16.72 -6.87 -11.90
C ARG A 244 -16.27 -6.89 -13.36
N GLY A 245 -17.17 -7.26 -14.28
CA GLY A 245 -16.90 -7.23 -15.72
C GLY A 245 -16.52 -5.83 -16.22
N LEU A 246 -17.20 -4.78 -15.75
CA LEU A 246 -16.88 -3.40 -16.10
C LEU A 246 -15.52 -2.95 -15.57
N MET A 247 -15.17 -3.34 -14.33
CA MET A 247 -13.84 -3.07 -13.78
C MET A 247 -12.74 -3.82 -14.54
N ASP A 248 -12.97 -5.08 -14.90
CA ASP A 248 -12.01 -5.86 -15.69
C ASP A 248 -11.79 -5.23 -17.07
N GLN A 249 -12.85 -4.72 -17.73
CA GLN A 249 -12.72 -3.97 -18.99
C GLN A 249 -11.82 -2.73 -18.84
N LEU A 250 -12.02 -1.91 -17.79
CA LEU A 250 -11.18 -0.74 -17.53
C LEU A 250 -9.73 -1.13 -17.25
N ARG A 251 -9.52 -2.15 -16.41
CA ARG A 251 -8.18 -2.64 -16.09
C ARG A 251 -7.45 -3.14 -17.33
N ASP A 252 -8.12 -3.94 -18.15
CA ASP A 252 -7.53 -4.50 -19.37
C ASP A 252 -7.22 -3.42 -20.41
N PHE A 253 -8.07 -2.38 -20.47
CA PHE A 253 -7.82 -1.19 -21.29
C PHE A 253 -6.58 -0.42 -20.82
N LEU A 254 -6.49 -0.08 -19.53
CA LEU A 254 -5.32 0.61 -18.96
C LEU A 254 -4.05 -0.22 -19.17
N SER A 255 -4.14 -1.54 -18.93
CA SER A 255 -3.05 -2.50 -19.12
C SER A 255 -2.43 -2.39 -20.52
N LYS A 256 -3.29 -2.29 -21.56
CA LYS A 256 -2.86 -2.23 -22.96
C LYS A 256 -2.36 -0.85 -23.40
N ASN A 257 -2.97 0.23 -22.91
CA ASN A 257 -2.76 1.57 -23.46
C ASN A 257 -1.86 2.47 -22.62
N VAL A 258 -1.72 2.20 -21.31
CA VAL A 258 -0.95 3.05 -20.39
C VAL A 258 0.43 2.46 -20.09
N TYR A 259 0.50 1.17 -19.75
CA TYR A 259 1.75 0.54 -19.29
C TYR A 259 2.59 -0.10 -20.42
N ILE A 260 2.02 -0.34 -21.60
CA ILE A 260 2.74 -0.96 -22.73
C ILE A 260 3.16 0.11 -23.74
N GLY A 261 4.47 0.39 -23.82
CA GLY A 261 5.08 1.08 -24.97
C GLY A 261 5.06 2.62 -24.96
N SER A 262 4.73 3.26 -23.84
CA SER A 262 4.70 4.73 -23.71
C SER A 262 6.09 5.34 -23.40
N VAL A 263 6.22 6.66 -23.56
CA VAL A 263 7.42 7.46 -23.22
C VAL A 263 7.88 7.23 -21.76
N ALA A 264 6.94 6.91 -20.86
CA ALA A 264 7.19 6.54 -19.47
C ALA A 264 8.24 5.42 -19.34
N LYS A 265 8.29 4.47 -20.28
CA LYS A 265 9.21 3.33 -20.28
C LYS A 265 10.69 3.73 -20.33
N THR A 266 11.02 4.89 -20.89
CA THR A 266 12.41 5.38 -20.92
C THR A 266 12.86 5.81 -19.53
N GLU A 267 12.00 6.50 -18.78
CA GLU A 267 12.29 6.91 -17.41
C GLU A 267 12.22 5.72 -16.44
N GLU A 268 11.34 4.74 -16.69
CA GLU A 268 11.32 3.47 -15.94
C GLU A 268 12.68 2.77 -15.96
N ASN A 269 13.32 2.66 -17.12
CA ASN A 269 14.64 2.03 -17.24
C ASN A 269 15.71 2.77 -16.42
N LYS A 270 15.63 4.10 -16.32
CA LYS A 270 16.52 4.88 -15.46
C LYS A 270 16.25 4.62 -13.99
N ALA A 271 14.99 4.56 -13.57
CA ALA A 271 14.60 4.24 -12.19
C ALA A 271 15.05 2.83 -11.78
N VAL A 272 14.88 1.83 -12.65
CA VAL A 272 15.42 0.47 -12.45
C VAL A 272 16.93 0.52 -12.26
N ARG A 273 17.65 1.24 -13.14
CA ARG A 273 19.10 1.37 -13.03
C ARG A 273 19.52 2.03 -11.72
N VAL A 274 18.83 3.09 -11.30
CA VAL A 274 19.10 3.77 -10.02
C VAL A 274 19.04 2.79 -8.86
N LEU A 275 17.95 2.03 -8.74
CA LEU A 275 17.76 1.11 -7.62
C LEU A 275 18.70 -0.09 -7.66
N ARG A 276 18.97 -0.63 -8.85
CA ARG A 276 19.95 -1.72 -9.01
C ARG A 276 21.35 -1.31 -8.64
N SER A 277 21.82 -0.17 -9.14
CA SER A 277 23.14 0.34 -8.81
C SER A 277 23.28 0.62 -7.31
N LEU A 278 22.24 1.18 -6.67
CA LEU A 278 22.24 1.35 -5.22
C LEU A 278 22.33 0.01 -4.48
N ALA A 279 21.50 -0.97 -4.86
CA ALA A 279 21.52 -2.29 -4.24
C ALA A 279 22.88 -2.99 -4.41
N GLU A 280 23.47 -2.96 -5.60
CA GLU A 280 24.80 -3.50 -5.89
C GLU A 280 25.87 -2.82 -5.05
N HIS A 281 25.88 -1.48 -5.01
CA HIS A 281 26.86 -0.72 -4.25
C HIS A 281 26.82 -1.04 -2.75
N TYR A 282 25.63 -1.17 -2.15
CA TYR A 282 25.50 -1.54 -0.73
C TYR A 282 25.85 -3.00 -0.46
N GLN A 283 25.67 -3.91 -1.43
CA GLN A 283 26.15 -5.29 -1.29
C GLN A 283 27.68 -5.38 -1.35
N GLU A 284 28.30 -4.63 -2.25
CA GLU A 284 29.77 -4.57 -2.39
C GLU A 284 30.42 -3.81 -1.23
N ASN A 285 29.71 -2.83 -0.65
CA ASN A 285 30.22 -1.96 0.39
C ASN A 285 29.25 -1.86 1.59
N PRO A 286 29.05 -2.94 2.38
CA PRO A 286 28.10 -2.96 3.49
C PRO A 286 28.31 -1.86 4.54
N GLY A 287 29.54 -1.35 4.68
CA GLY A 287 29.87 -0.25 5.60
C GLY A 287 29.12 1.07 5.32
N TYR A 288 28.51 1.25 4.15
CA TYR A 288 27.66 2.41 3.84
C TYR A 288 26.19 2.22 4.26
N LEU A 289 25.78 1.01 4.67
CA LEU A 289 24.46 0.81 5.25
C LEU A 289 24.36 1.53 6.61
N PRO A 290 23.20 2.10 6.95
CA PRO A 290 22.97 2.57 8.32
C PRO A 290 23.09 1.42 9.32
N ASP A 291 23.48 1.72 10.56
CA ASP A 291 23.69 0.72 11.63
C ASP A 291 22.50 -0.25 11.79
N GLU A 292 21.26 0.25 11.65
CA GLU A 292 20.04 -0.54 11.75
C GLU A 292 19.89 -1.61 10.63
N PHE A 293 20.59 -1.45 9.52
CA PHE A 293 20.60 -2.37 8.37
C PHE A 293 21.94 -3.10 8.17
N GLN A 294 22.92 -2.90 9.06
CA GLN A 294 24.18 -3.64 8.96
C GLN A 294 23.90 -5.15 9.08
N PRO A 295 24.52 -6.01 8.24
CA PRO A 295 24.50 -7.45 8.46
C PRO A 295 25.28 -7.72 9.75
N GLY A 296 24.60 -8.18 10.79
CA GLY A 296 25.28 -8.85 11.90
C GLY A 296 25.89 -10.17 11.43
N ASP A 297 26.10 -11.11 12.35
CA ASP A 297 26.68 -12.43 12.03
C ASP A 297 25.74 -13.34 11.19
N SER A 298 24.51 -12.91 10.88
CA SER A 298 23.44 -13.76 10.34
C SER A 298 23.46 -14.00 8.82
N GLY A 299 24.34 -13.36 8.05
CA GLY A 299 24.46 -13.61 6.59
C GLY A 299 23.30 -13.10 5.73
N GLU A 300 22.47 -12.19 6.23
CA GLU A 300 21.25 -11.67 5.56
C GLU A 300 21.49 -10.42 4.70
N LEU A 301 22.72 -10.18 4.23
CA LEU A 301 23.09 -8.93 3.57
C LEU A 301 22.17 -8.56 2.38
N PRO A 302 21.83 -9.46 1.43
CA PRO A 302 20.93 -9.10 0.32
C PRO A 302 19.56 -8.60 0.79
N MET A 303 18.98 -9.25 1.81
CA MET A 303 17.70 -8.88 2.38
C MET A 303 17.76 -7.51 3.06
N ARG A 304 18.82 -7.25 3.85
CA ARG A 304 19.00 -5.95 4.53
C ARG A 304 19.24 -4.81 3.55
N VAL A 305 19.97 -5.06 2.47
CA VAL A 305 20.12 -4.09 1.38
C VAL A 305 18.76 -3.81 0.73
N CYS A 306 17.98 -4.84 0.41
CA CYS A 306 16.64 -4.66 -0.12
C CYS A 306 15.73 -3.90 0.85
N ASP A 307 15.76 -4.21 2.15
CA ASP A 307 14.99 -3.52 3.17
C ASP A 307 15.33 -2.02 3.21
N TYR A 308 16.62 -1.68 3.16
CA TYR A 308 17.08 -0.30 3.18
C TYR A 308 16.70 0.45 1.90
N VAL A 309 16.98 -0.13 0.73
CA VAL A 309 16.70 0.49 -0.57
C VAL A 309 15.19 0.66 -0.78
N ALA A 310 14.38 -0.34 -0.43
CA ALA A 310 12.92 -0.24 -0.46
C ALA A 310 12.38 0.81 0.54
N GLY A 311 13.07 0.98 1.67
CA GLY A 311 12.75 1.97 2.68
C GLY A 311 13.00 3.42 2.28
N MET A 312 13.74 3.69 1.20
CA MET A 312 14.06 5.06 0.75
C MET A 312 12.83 5.79 0.18
N THR A 313 12.89 7.12 0.12
CA THR A 313 11.96 7.92 -0.70
C THR A 313 12.55 8.12 -2.10
N ASP A 314 11.72 8.49 -3.08
CA ASP A 314 12.18 8.68 -4.47
C ASP A 314 13.33 9.70 -4.55
N ARG A 315 13.16 10.85 -3.89
CA ARG A 315 14.17 11.91 -3.83
C ARG A 315 15.45 11.43 -3.14
N TYR A 316 15.32 10.68 -2.04
CA TYR A 316 16.49 10.21 -1.30
C TYR A 316 17.29 9.17 -2.10
N ALA A 317 16.61 8.25 -2.78
CA ALA A 317 17.25 7.30 -3.69
C ALA A 317 18.02 8.02 -4.81
N LEU A 318 17.42 9.04 -5.43
CA LEU A 318 18.11 9.86 -6.44
C LEU A 318 19.30 10.61 -5.86
N THR A 319 19.19 11.20 -4.66
CA THR A 319 20.31 11.86 -3.98
C THR A 319 21.47 10.90 -3.75
N LYS A 320 21.20 9.70 -3.20
CA LYS A 320 22.24 8.69 -2.96
C LYS A 320 22.87 8.19 -4.25
N TYR A 321 22.09 8.03 -5.30
CA TYR A 321 22.62 7.65 -6.61
C TYR A 321 23.57 8.73 -7.16
N ARG A 322 23.23 10.02 -7.01
CA ARG A 322 24.12 11.11 -7.42
C ARG A 322 25.42 11.13 -6.62
N GLU A 323 25.33 10.91 -5.31
CA GLU A 323 26.47 10.88 -4.39
C GLU A 323 27.48 9.78 -4.74
N PHE A 324 27.02 8.57 -5.07
CA PHE A 324 27.91 7.44 -5.34
C PHE A 324 28.38 7.32 -6.79
N PHE A 325 27.58 7.75 -7.76
CA PHE A 325 27.83 7.43 -9.18
C PHE A 325 28.07 8.65 -10.06
N LEU A 326 27.76 9.87 -9.63
CA LEU A 326 28.09 11.07 -10.40
C LEU A 326 29.38 11.71 -9.87
N PRO A 327 30.40 11.93 -10.73
CA PRO A 327 31.61 12.60 -10.31
C PRO A 327 31.31 14.06 -9.97
N HIS A 328 31.84 14.54 -8.86
CA HIS A 328 31.85 15.97 -8.56
C HIS A 328 33.01 16.64 -9.30
N SER A 329 32.70 17.70 -10.04
CA SER A 329 33.72 18.57 -10.64
C SER A 329 34.50 19.25 -9.52
N TRP A 330 35.79 18.96 -9.41
CA TRP A 330 36.68 19.69 -8.51
C TRP A 330 37.01 21.03 -9.17
N MET A 331 36.55 22.14 -8.61
CA MET A 331 37.06 23.46 -9.00
C MET A 331 38.49 23.58 -8.44
N VAL A 332 39.46 23.66 -9.35
CA VAL A 332 40.79 24.15 -9.02
C VAL A 332 40.70 25.68 -9.13
N GLU A 333 40.88 26.39 -8.01
CA GLU A 333 41.01 27.86 -8.00
C GLU A 333 42.29 28.32 -8.72
#